data_AF-A0A512MCK1-F1
#
_entry.id   AF-A0A512MCK1-F1
#
_cell.length_a   1.000
_cell.length_b   1.000
_cell.length_c   1.000
_cell.angle_alpha   90.00
_cell.angle_beta   90.00
_cell.angle_gamma   90.00
#
_symmetry.space_group_name_H-M   'P 1'
#
loop_
_entity.id
_entity.type
_entity.pdbx_description
1 polymer ?
#
loop_
_entity_poly.entity_id
_entity_poly.type
_entity_poly.pdbx_seq_one_letter_code
_entity_poly.pdbx_strand_id
1 'polypeptide(L)'
;MKLLPLFIHLLLPFLLLLASPAQARIGETLAECTARYGDPVSVNLDPPVTMHEKAGIRVACFYFEGKCDFIYFKNLKTDTEGTPMPFTDAERKVLFEASSAGKDWTPDSEEDQVAYWNCDDLQGLQQQKGERHIIIQTRAHMARSAASKTKEQKARENLKDF
;
A
#
# COMPACT_ATOMS: atom_id res chain seq x y z
N MET A 1 -26.34 47.63 0.15
CA MET A 1 -25.61 46.55 -0.57
C MET A 1 -24.67 45.85 0.40
N LYS A 2 -25.03 44.67 0.90
CA LYS A 2 -24.12 43.74 1.60
C LYS A 2 -24.38 42.33 1.04
N LEU A 3 -23.85 42.09 -0.15
CA LEU A 3 -23.80 40.76 -0.78
C LEU A 3 -22.42 40.19 -0.48
N LEU A 4 -22.27 39.45 0.62
CA LEU A 4 -21.22 38.43 0.83
C LEU A 4 -21.43 37.83 2.23
N PRO A 5 -22.11 36.67 2.34
CA PRO A 5 -21.45 35.57 3.05
C PRO A 5 -21.76 34.18 2.45
N LEU A 6 -22.44 34.09 1.31
CA LEU A 6 -22.85 32.79 0.74
C LEU A 6 -21.74 32.06 -0.02
N PHE A 7 -20.70 32.75 -0.50
CA PHE A 7 -19.63 32.13 -1.29
C PHE A 7 -18.69 31.24 -0.47
N ILE A 8 -18.49 31.54 0.82
CA ILE A 8 -17.56 30.77 1.67
C ILE A 8 -18.15 29.41 2.06
N HIS A 9 -19.47 29.30 2.18
CA HIS A 9 -20.14 28.06 2.59
C HIS A 9 -20.26 27.03 1.45
N LEU A 10 -20.14 27.46 0.19
CA LEU A 10 -20.13 26.55 -0.98
C LEU A 10 -18.73 26.02 -1.33
N LEU A 11 -17.67 26.74 -0.93
CA LEU A 11 -16.27 26.35 -1.17
C LEU A 11 -15.79 25.24 -0.23
N LEU A 12 -16.28 25.21 1.02
CA LEU A 12 -15.87 24.24 2.04
C LEU A 12 -16.24 22.77 1.71
N PRO A 13 -17.45 22.44 1.21
CA PRO A 13 -17.76 21.06 0.78
C PRO A 13 -17.01 20.66 -0.51
N PHE A 14 -16.64 21.62 -1.37
CA PHE A 14 -15.86 21.36 -2.59
C PHE A 14 -14.39 21.03 -2.27
N LEU A 15 -13.82 21.67 -1.24
CA LEU A 15 -12.47 21.35 -0.72
C LEU A 15 -12.39 19.97 -0.05
N LEU A 16 -13.48 19.51 0.57
CA LEU A 16 -13.55 18.17 1.17
C LEU A 16 -13.71 17.04 0.12
N LEU A 17 -14.30 17.34 -1.04
CA LEU A 17 -14.39 16.38 -2.16
C LEU A 17 -13.03 16.15 -2.84
N LEU A 18 -12.14 17.16 -2.83
CA LEU A 18 -10.76 17.04 -3.31
C LEU A 18 -9.85 16.30 -2.32
N ALA A 19 -10.27 16.14 -1.06
CA ALA A 19 -9.60 15.30 -0.07
C ALA A 19 -10.07 13.84 -0.13
N SER A 20 -10.43 13.35 -1.33
CA SER A 20 -10.57 11.91 -1.55
C SER A 20 -9.26 11.26 -1.12
N PRO A 21 -9.26 10.36 -0.13
CA PRO A 21 -8.03 9.75 0.36
C PRO A 21 -7.30 9.13 -0.84
N ALA A 22 -6.15 9.72 -1.18
CA ALA A 22 -5.33 9.33 -2.32
C ALA A 22 -4.60 8.04 -2.00
N GLN A 23 -5.35 6.94 -1.94
CA GLN A 23 -4.87 5.62 -1.56
C GLN A 23 -5.31 4.58 -2.57
N ALA A 24 -4.36 4.05 -3.34
CA ALA A 24 -4.63 2.98 -4.28
C ALA A 24 -5.04 1.76 -3.50
N ARG A 25 -5.89 1.02 -4.17
CA ARG A 25 -6.64 -0.04 -3.56
C ARG A 25 -6.29 -1.31 -4.29
N ILE A 26 -6.22 -2.38 -3.52
CA ILE A 26 -6.22 -3.71 -4.10
C ILE A 26 -7.40 -3.80 -5.10
N GLY A 27 -7.13 -4.28 -6.30
CA GLY A 27 -8.09 -4.39 -7.40
C GLY A 27 -8.10 -3.21 -8.40
N GLU A 28 -7.33 -2.13 -8.17
CA GLU A 28 -7.18 -1.04 -9.13
C GLU A 28 -6.24 -1.43 -10.30
N THR A 29 -6.48 -0.84 -11.47
CA THR A 29 -5.60 -0.91 -12.65
C THR A 29 -4.43 0.07 -12.53
N LEU A 30 -3.41 -0.08 -13.39
CA LEU A 30 -2.32 0.89 -13.49
C LEU A 30 -2.82 2.32 -13.73
N ALA A 31 -3.81 2.50 -14.62
CA ALA A 31 -4.37 3.81 -14.93
C ALA A 31 -5.04 4.45 -13.71
N GLU A 32 -5.78 3.65 -12.92
CA GLU A 32 -6.42 4.10 -11.67
C GLU A 32 -5.37 4.45 -10.60
N CYS A 33 -4.34 3.61 -10.43
CA CYS A 33 -3.21 3.91 -9.54
C CYS A 33 -2.48 5.19 -9.95
N THR A 34 -2.26 5.40 -11.25
CA THR A 34 -1.59 6.59 -11.80
C THR A 34 -2.42 7.84 -11.61
N ALA A 35 -3.74 7.78 -11.88
CA ALA A 35 -4.65 8.89 -11.65
C ALA A 35 -4.63 9.34 -10.17
N ARG A 36 -4.35 8.41 -9.26
CA ARG A 36 -4.37 8.63 -7.83
C ARG A 36 -3.05 9.11 -7.24
N TYR A 37 -1.96 8.45 -7.60
CA TYR A 37 -0.64 8.75 -7.04
C TYR A 37 0.18 9.72 -7.89
N GLY A 38 -0.24 9.94 -9.13
CA GLY A 38 0.56 10.63 -10.15
C GLY A 38 1.41 9.64 -10.95
N ASP A 39 2.19 10.20 -11.87
CA ASP A 39 3.07 9.41 -12.73
C ASP A 39 4.06 8.57 -11.91
N PRO A 40 4.36 7.33 -12.34
CA PRO A 40 5.30 6.48 -11.64
C PRO A 40 6.72 7.05 -11.73
N VAL A 41 7.44 7.03 -10.61
CA VAL A 41 8.89 7.32 -10.55
C VAL A 41 9.74 6.15 -11.04
N SER A 42 9.16 4.95 -11.09
CA SER A 42 9.78 3.75 -11.65
C SER A 42 8.72 2.77 -12.16
N VAL A 43 9.02 2.09 -13.25
CA VAL A 43 8.15 1.06 -13.86
C VAL A 43 9.01 -0.16 -14.18
N ASN A 44 8.58 -1.32 -13.71
CA ASN A 44 9.09 -2.61 -14.17
C ASN A 44 7.92 -3.37 -14.82
N LEU A 45 8.21 -4.06 -15.92
CA LEU A 45 7.23 -4.83 -16.69
C LEU A 45 7.20 -6.31 -16.30
N ASP A 46 8.27 -6.83 -15.67
CA ASP A 46 8.35 -8.22 -15.23
C ASP A 46 9.11 -8.38 -13.89
N PRO A 47 8.43 -8.67 -12.78
CA PRO A 47 6.98 -8.63 -12.63
C PRO A 47 6.44 -7.20 -12.84
N PRO A 48 5.20 -7.03 -13.33
CA PRO A 48 4.66 -5.70 -13.56
C PRO A 48 4.44 -4.98 -12.22
N VAL A 49 5.20 -3.91 -12.00
CA VAL A 49 5.14 -3.07 -10.82
C VAL A 49 5.35 -1.61 -11.20
N THR A 50 4.59 -0.72 -10.58
CA THR A 50 4.82 0.72 -10.65
C THR A 50 5.15 1.26 -9.27
N MET A 51 6.13 2.14 -9.21
CA MET A 51 6.50 2.87 -8.00
C MET A 51 6.09 4.32 -8.15
N HIS A 52 5.43 4.87 -7.13
CA HIS A 52 4.97 6.26 -7.09
C HIS A 52 5.45 6.92 -5.79
N GLU A 53 5.50 8.24 -5.78
CA GLU A 53 5.76 9.02 -4.57
C GLU A 53 4.68 10.07 -4.38
N LYS A 54 4.01 10.04 -3.23
CA LYS A 54 2.93 10.97 -2.91
C LYS A 54 2.95 11.29 -1.42
N ALA A 55 2.90 12.58 -1.08
CA ALA A 55 2.79 13.06 0.29
C ALA A 55 3.86 12.49 1.26
N GLY A 56 5.10 12.30 0.78
CA GLY A 56 6.19 11.73 1.57
C GLY A 56 6.08 10.22 1.81
N ILE A 57 5.28 9.51 1.01
CA ILE A 57 5.15 8.06 1.01
C ILE A 57 5.53 7.55 -0.37
N ARG A 58 6.39 6.53 -0.40
CA ARG A 58 6.64 5.72 -1.59
C ARG A 58 5.66 4.57 -1.62
N VAL A 59 4.99 4.38 -2.75
CA VAL A 59 4.02 3.31 -2.97
C VAL A 59 4.48 2.45 -4.13
N ALA A 60 4.61 1.14 -3.92
CA ALA A 60 4.82 0.18 -4.99
C ALA A 60 3.54 -0.65 -5.18
N CYS A 61 2.99 -0.62 -6.38
CA CYS A 61 1.79 -1.36 -6.78
C CYS A 61 2.22 -2.50 -7.70
N PHE A 62 2.02 -3.73 -7.26
CA PHE A 62 2.29 -4.93 -8.04
C PHE A 62 1.00 -5.38 -8.70
N TYR A 63 1.10 -5.78 -9.96
CA TYR A 63 -0.06 -6.13 -10.76
C TYR A 63 -0.04 -7.62 -11.13
N PHE A 64 -1.22 -8.22 -11.13
CA PHE A 64 -1.46 -9.55 -11.66
C PHE A 64 -2.75 -9.50 -12.47
N GLU A 65 -2.72 -10.02 -13.70
CA GLU A 65 -3.87 -9.96 -14.63
C GLU A 65 -4.43 -8.52 -14.81
N GLY A 66 -3.52 -7.54 -14.82
CA GLY A 66 -3.86 -6.12 -15.01
C GLY A 66 -4.44 -5.41 -13.77
N LYS A 67 -4.53 -6.10 -12.63
CA LYS A 67 -5.08 -5.57 -11.37
C LYS A 67 -4.05 -5.59 -10.26
N CYS A 68 -4.05 -4.57 -9.42
CA CYS A 68 -3.15 -4.49 -8.29
C CYS A 68 -3.55 -5.51 -7.22
N ASP A 69 -2.65 -6.44 -6.89
CA ASP A 69 -2.91 -7.55 -5.96
C ASP A 69 -2.01 -7.52 -4.71
N PHE A 70 -1.05 -6.59 -4.70
CA PHE A 70 -0.12 -6.31 -3.64
C PHE A 70 0.31 -4.85 -3.70
N ILE A 71 0.29 -4.18 -2.55
CA ILE A 71 0.76 -2.80 -2.37
C ILE A 71 1.76 -2.76 -1.22
N TYR A 72 2.86 -2.08 -1.46
CA TYR A 72 3.89 -1.79 -0.47
C TYR A 72 3.99 -0.28 -0.24
N PHE A 73 3.92 0.13 1.03
CA PHE A 73 4.04 1.51 1.47
C PHE A 73 5.29 1.70 2.31
N LYS A 74 6.14 2.65 1.94
CA LYS A 74 7.31 3.07 2.72
C LYS A 74 7.23 4.55 3.02
N ASN A 75 7.40 4.91 4.30
CA ASN A 75 7.50 6.30 4.70
C ASN A 75 8.85 6.85 4.21
N LEU A 76 8.84 7.97 3.49
CA LEU A 76 10.05 8.65 3.02
C LEU A 76 10.57 9.65 4.06
N LYS A 77 9.79 9.94 5.11
CA LYS A 77 10.23 10.78 6.22
C LYS A 77 11.28 10.02 7.04
N THR A 78 12.35 10.71 7.40
CA THR A 78 13.38 10.20 8.30
C THR A 78 13.50 11.10 9.53
N ASP A 79 13.99 10.56 10.63
CA ASP A 79 14.42 11.37 11.78
C ASP A 79 15.74 12.10 11.51
N THR A 80 16.25 12.81 12.52
CA THR A 80 17.50 13.58 12.45
C THR A 80 18.74 12.72 12.19
N GLU A 81 18.65 11.42 12.42
CA GLU A 81 19.74 10.46 12.19
C GLU A 81 19.61 9.75 10.84
N GLY A 82 18.59 10.11 10.04
CA GLY A 82 18.32 9.49 8.74
C GLY A 82 17.57 8.16 8.84
N THR A 83 17.07 7.78 10.02
CA THR A 83 16.30 6.55 10.20
C THR A 83 14.87 6.74 9.70
N PRO A 84 14.30 5.82 8.89
CA PRO A 84 12.91 5.93 8.43
C PRO A 84 11.94 6.04 9.59
N MET A 85 11.05 7.03 9.57
CA MET A 85 10.01 7.20 10.58
C MET A 85 8.93 6.11 10.45
N PRO A 86 8.36 5.62 11.57
CA PRO A 86 7.23 4.70 11.50
C PRO A 86 6.00 5.40 10.91
N PHE A 87 5.10 4.61 10.33
CA PHE A 87 3.73 5.08 10.14
C PHE A 87 3.06 5.24 11.49
N THR A 88 2.40 6.37 11.68
CA THR A 88 1.52 6.60 12.83
C THR A 88 0.30 5.69 12.77
N ASP A 89 -0.38 5.49 13.90
CA ASP A 89 -1.63 4.71 13.95
C ASP A 89 -2.71 5.28 13.03
N ALA A 90 -2.77 6.61 12.92
CA ALA A 90 -3.69 7.29 12.02
C ALA A 90 -3.35 7.03 10.55
N GLU A 91 -2.08 7.16 10.15
CA GLU A 91 -1.64 6.86 8.78
C GLU A 91 -1.89 5.38 8.45
N ARG A 92 -1.56 4.46 9.36
CA ARG A 92 -1.87 3.03 9.19
C ARG A 92 -3.37 2.84 8.96
N LYS A 93 -4.21 3.31 9.88
CA LYS A 93 -5.67 3.11 9.80
C LYS A 93 -6.20 3.59 8.45
N VAL A 94 -5.77 4.78 8.04
CA VAL A 94 -6.10 5.38 6.75
C VAL A 94 -5.72 4.45 5.60
N LEU A 95 -4.45 3.97 5.53
CA LEU A 95 -3.92 3.04 4.51
C LEU A 95 -4.72 1.73 4.41
N PHE A 96 -5.03 1.15 5.56
CA PHE A 96 -5.80 -0.08 5.66
C PHE A 96 -7.26 0.13 5.18
N GLU A 97 -7.93 1.18 5.65
CA GLU A 97 -9.33 1.48 5.31
C GLU A 97 -9.55 1.69 3.81
N ALA A 98 -8.61 2.32 3.11
CA ALA A 98 -8.81 2.49 1.67
C ALA A 98 -8.76 1.18 0.90
N SER A 99 -8.05 0.17 1.41
CA SER A 99 -7.93 -1.12 0.73
C SER A 99 -9.03 -2.10 1.09
N SER A 100 -9.87 -1.81 2.10
CA SER A 100 -10.86 -2.76 2.62
C SER A 100 -12.20 -2.76 1.88
N ALA A 101 -12.40 -1.82 0.94
CA ALA A 101 -13.71 -1.58 0.33
C ALA A 101 -14.85 -1.37 1.36
N GLY A 102 -14.52 -0.74 2.49
CA GLY A 102 -15.47 -0.45 3.58
C GLY A 102 -15.65 -1.58 4.60
N LYS A 103 -14.84 -2.65 4.52
CA LYS A 103 -14.82 -3.74 5.49
C LYS A 103 -13.86 -3.43 6.64
N ASP A 104 -14.07 -4.11 7.76
CA ASP A 104 -13.23 -3.95 8.94
C ASP A 104 -11.99 -4.84 8.88
N TRP A 105 -10.87 -4.29 9.36
CA TRP A 105 -9.64 -5.03 9.57
C TRP A 105 -9.59 -5.59 10.99
N THR A 106 -9.35 -6.89 11.11
CA THR A 106 -9.18 -7.57 12.40
C THR A 106 -7.70 -7.85 12.65
N PRO A 107 -7.17 -7.53 13.84
CA PRO A 107 -5.84 -7.98 14.23
C PRO A 107 -5.75 -9.51 14.20
N ASP A 108 -4.65 -10.04 13.69
CA ASP A 108 -4.40 -11.49 13.56
C ASP A 108 -3.35 -11.95 14.57
N SER A 109 -2.12 -11.46 14.43
CA SER A 109 -1.00 -11.78 15.29
C SER A 109 0.01 -10.63 15.35
N GLU A 110 0.92 -10.70 16.32
CA GLU A 110 2.09 -9.84 16.41
C GLU A 110 3.31 -10.69 16.77
N GLU A 111 4.31 -10.71 15.90
CA GLU A 111 5.51 -11.54 16.03
C GLU A 111 6.74 -10.71 15.67
N ASP A 112 7.76 -10.71 16.54
CA ASP A 112 9.09 -10.13 16.24
C ASP A 112 9.06 -8.75 15.54
N GLN A 113 8.17 -7.86 16.01
CA GLN A 113 7.98 -6.48 15.51
C GLN A 113 7.22 -6.37 14.18
N VAL A 114 6.49 -7.41 13.84
CA VAL A 114 5.57 -7.46 12.71
C VAL A 114 4.16 -7.68 13.24
N ALA A 115 3.28 -6.74 12.94
CA ALA A 115 1.86 -6.88 13.25
C ALA A 115 1.08 -7.24 11.99
N TYR A 116 0.13 -8.17 12.14
CA TYR A 116 -0.68 -8.71 11.06
C TYR A 116 -2.16 -8.39 11.27
N TRP A 117 -2.86 -8.14 10.18
CA TRP A 117 -4.30 -7.95 10.15
C TRP A 117 -4.92 -8.69 8.97
N ASN A 118 -6.17 -9.09 9.12
CA ASN A 118 -6.97 -9.71 8.08
C ASN A 118 -8.20 -8.85 7.76
N CYS A 119 -8.62 -8.89 6.49
CA CYS A 119 -9.87 -8.33 6.01
C CYS A 119 -10.33 -9.19 4.82
N ASP A 120 -11.24 -10.14 5.04
CA ASP A 120 -11.67 -11.13 4.04
C ASP A 120 -10.49 -11.84 3.32
N ASP A 121 -10.33 -11.55 2.03
CA ASP A 121 -9.31 -12.09 1.13
C ASP A 121 -8.01 -11.28 1.16
N LEU A 122 -7.92 -10.25 2.00
CA LEU A 122 -6.74 -9.42 2.19
C LEU A 122 -6.03 -9.76 3.49
N GLN A 123 -4.70 -9.63 3.46
CA GLN A 123 -3.85 -9.55 4.62
C GLN A 123 -3.07 -8.25 4.56
N GLY A 124 -2.92 -7.60 5.71
CA GLY A 124 -2.03 -6.47 5.86
C GLY A 124 -0.99 -6.74 6.94
N LEU A 125 0.17 -6.14 6.76
CA LEU A 125 1.33 -6.27 7.63
C LEU A 125 1.91 -4.90 7.90
N GLN A 126 2.38 -4.67 9.13
CA GLN A 126 3.20 -3.52 9.49
C GLN A 126 4.52 -4.00 10.08
N GLN A 127 5.62 -3.62 9.44
CA GLN A 127 6.98 -3.79 9.97
C GLN A 127 7.31 -2.59 10.88
N GLN A 128 7.50 -2.83 12.18
CA GLN A 128 7.72 -1.76 13.18
C GLN A 128 9.20 -1.35 13.33
N LYS A 129 10.15 -2.23 12.97
CA LYS A 129 11.61 -1.99 13.07
C LYS A 129 12.34 -2.28 11.75
N GLY A 130 13.50 -1.67 11.57
CA GLY A 130 14.33 -1.84 10.37
C GLY A 130 13.76 -1.02 9.22
N GLU A 131 13.54 -1.65 8.07
CA GLU A 131 12.82 -1.03 6.96
C GLU A 131 11.34 -0.91 7.31
N ARG A 132 10.94 0.16 8.00
CA ARG A 132 9.56 0.38 8.43
C ARG A 132 8.64 0.56 7.22
N HIS A 133 7.69 -0.36 7.06
CA HIS A 133 6.80 -0.38 5.91
C HIS A 133 5.45 -1.01 6.28
N ILE A 134 4.45 -0.77 5.42
CA ILE A 134 3.17 -1.46 5.46
C ILE A 134 2.99 -2.20 4.14
N ILE A 135 2.53 -3.45 4.21
CA ILE A 135 2.11 -4.23 3.05
C ILE A 135 0.62 -4.49 3.16
N ILE A 136 -0.08 -4.45 2.03
CA ILE A 136 -1.44 -4.96 1.89
C ILE A 136 -1.44 -5.86 0.65
N GLN A 137 -1.94 -7.09 0.78
CA GLN A 137 -1.87 -8.08 -0.29
C GLN A 137 -3.08 -9.02 -0.27
N THR A 138 -3.42 -9.56 -1.43
CA THR A 138 -4.45 -10.61 -1.54
C THR A 138 -3.91 -11.97 -1.08
N ARG A 139 -4.79 -12.85 -0.59
CA ARG A 139 -4.47 -14.26 -0.32
C ARG A 139 -4.01 -14.99 -1.58
N ALA A 140 -4.56 -14.62 -2.73
CA ALA A 140 -4.14 -15.15 -4.03
C ALA A 140 -2.67 -14.78 -4.36
N HIS A 141 -2.27 -13.53 -4.11
CA HIS A 141 -0.88 -13.10 -4.24
C HIS A 141 0.04 -13.91 -3.33
N MET A 142 -0.33 -14.07 -2.05
CA MET A 142 0.45 -14.86 -1.10
C MET A 142 0.63 -16.31 -1.56
N ALA A 143 -0.44 -16.96 -2.02
CA ALA A 143 -0.39 -18.33 -2.53
C ALA A 143 0.56 -18.46 -3.73
N ARG A 144 0.52 -17.51 -4.67
CA ARG A 144 1.45 -17.47 -5.82
C ARG A 144 2.91 -17.26 -5.39
N SER A 145 3.16 -16.36 -4.46
CA SER A 145 4.49 -16.06 -3.93
C SER A 145 5.08 -17.27 -3.21
N ALA A 146 4.30 -17.94 -2.36
CA ALA A 146 4.70 -19.16 -1.67
C ALA A 146 5.04 -20.29 -2.65
N ALA A 147 4.18 -20.53 -3.65
CA ALA A 147 4.42 -21.54 -4.67
C ALA A 147 5.71 -21.29 -5.48
N SER A 148 6.04 -20.03 -5.74
CA SER A 148 7.27 -19.63 -6.45
C SER A 148 8.51 -19.88 -5.59
N LYS A 149 8.49 -19.45 -4.33
CA LYS A 149 9.60 -19.70 -3.37
C LYS A 149 9.87 -21.19 -3.18
N THR A 150 8.83 -22.02 -3.07
CA THR A 150 9.01 -23.48 -2.98
C THR A 150 9.68 -24.07 -4.22
N LYS A 151 9.36 -23.60 -5.41
CA LYS A 151 10.01 -24.04 -6.66
C LYS A 151 11.47 -23.62 -6.70
N GLU A 152 11.77 -22.38 -6.35
CA GLU A 152 13.15 -21.87 -6.29
C GLU A 152 13.99 -22.62 -5.26
N GLN A 153 13.44 -22.89 -4.07
CA GLN A 153 14.14 -23.65 -3.05
C GLN A 153 14.48 -25.06 -3.53
N LYS A 154 13.51 -25.79 -4.10
CA LYS A 154 13.74 -27.11 -4.69
C LYS A 154 14.79 -27.08 -5.79
N ALA A 155 14.77 -26.06 -6.66
CA ALA A 155 15.78 -25.90 -7.70
C ALA A 155 17.18 -25.67 -7.11
N ARG A 156 17.29 -24.88 -6.04
CA ARG A 156 18.56 -24.63 -5.33
C ARG A 156 19.08 -25.84 -4.59
N GLU A 157 18.21 -26.68 -4.03
CA GLU A 157 18.58 -27.94 -3.38
C GLU A 157 19.09 -28.93 -4.43
N ASN A 158 18.38 -29.12 -5.54
CA ASN A 158 18.82 -30.00 -6.63
C ASN A 158 20.15 -29.59 -7.27
N LEU A 159 20.51 -28.29 -7.24
CA LEU A 159 21.80 -27.79 -7.75
C LEU A 159 22.97 -28.01 -6.79
N LYS A 160 22.73 -28.31 -5.52
CA LYS A 160 23.78 -28.60 -4.52
C LYS A 160 24.19 -30.07 -4.50
N ASP A 161 23.43 -30.93 -5.19
CA ASP A 161 23.65 -32.37 -5.27
C ASP A 161 24.49 -32.79 -6.51
N PHE A 162 25.08 -31.82 -7.21
CA PHE A 162 26.06 -32.00 -8.30
C PHE A 162 27.42 -31.41 -7.92
#